data_AF-A0A232EWZ1-F1
#
_entry.id   AF-A0A232EWZ1-F1
#
_cell.length_a   1.000
_cell.length_b   1.000
_cell.length_c   1.000
_cell.angle_alpha   90.00
_cell.angle_beta   90.00
_cell.angle_gamma   90.00
#
_symmetry.space_group_name_H-M   'P 1'
#
loop_
_entity.id
_entity.type
_entity.pdbx_description
1 polymer ?
#
loop_
_entity_poly.entity_id
_entity_poly.type
_entity_poly.pdbx_seq_one_letter_code
_entity_poly.pdbx_strand_id
1 'polypeptide(L)'
;MATCNNNQYLDREEVAIIIKEAFGTATKFVKYYSTNLSDKKVGFMGSLQTLVVVVEENDCEQKTYSFFFKSIPYEIENQLSWILESKIFTKETNFFKFIVPELMASINDKSWIARCYFIKDDLMVFEDLKIKKFEISTKILDEPCVRYVPPMFEIAQFMHITTGREFRKQRETEMLKHYHDVLCKTLKDNSDRQAPVPSFSDILDQYEEMKIVGIISAALYNPTILVNEDVMTEKVKSSDGYAEFMFSSDRVKFMLEYMEKDTIFKDRLVECITELIERSNILLENK
;
A
#
# COMPACT_ATOMS: atom_id res chain seq x y z
N MET A 1 -1.53 -22.77 23.62
CA MET A 1 -0.26 -22.38 24.26
C MET A 1 0.61 -21.79 23.17
N ALA A 2 0.72 -20.46 23.11
CA ALA A 2 1.54 -19.78 22.13
C ALA A 2 3.02 -20.03 22.47
N THR A 3 3.74 -20.65 21.53
CA THR A 3 5.19 -20.87 21.63
C THR A 3 5.90 -19.53 21.59
N CYS A 4 6.59 -19.19 22.70
CA CYS A 4 7.45 -18.02 22.82
C CYS A 4 8.68 -18.26 21.92
N ASN A 5 8.63 -17.81 20.66
CA ASN A 5 9.79 -17.85 19.78
C ASN A 5 10.79 -16.78 20.23
N ASN A 6 11.94 -17.25 20.71
CA ASN A 6 13.02 -16.47 21.32
C ASN A 6 13.89 -15.72 20.28
N ASN A 7 13.29 -15.13 19.25
CA ASN A 7 13.99 -14.15 18.40
C ASN A 7 13.82 -12.78 19.05
N GLN A 8 14.67 -12.46 20.04
CA GLN A 8 14.69 -11.14 20.66
C GLN A 8 15.33 -10.15 19.68
N TYR A 9 14.50 -9.48 18.88
CA TYR A 9 14.91 -8.38 18.00
C TYR A 9 15.33 -7.12 18.78
N LEU A 10 14.87 -7.01 20.04
CA LEU A 10 15.20 -5.92 20.96
C LEU A 10 15.95 -6.48 22.16
N ASP A 11 17.05 -5.82 22.52
CA ASP A 11 17.77 -6.10 23.76
C ASP A 11 17.19 -5.33 24.96
N ARG A 12 17.73 -5.63 26.16
CA ARG A 12 17.24 -5.05 27.41
C ARG A 12 17.51 -3.53 27.51
N GLU A 13 18.59 -3.05 26.90
CA GLU A 13 18.96 -1.63 26.92
C GLU A 13 18.05 -0.83 26.00
N GLU A 14 17.77 -1.35 24.80
CA GLU A 14 16.82 -0.79 23.83
C GLU A 14 15.40 -0.71 24.43
N VAL A 15 14.95 -1.74 25.14
CA VAL A 15 13.66 -1.70 25.85
C VAL A 15 13.65 -0.68 26.99
N ALA A 16 14.77 -0.50 27.69
CA ALA A 16 14.88 0.54 28.72
C ALA A 16 14.77 1.95 28.11
N ILE A 17 15.29 2.17 26.89
CA ILE A 17 15.11 3.42 26.14
C ILE A 17 13.62 3.64 25.83
N ILE A 18 12.92 2.62 25.32
CA ILE A 18 11.47 2.70 25.03
C ILE A 18 10.68 3.08 26.29
N ILE A 19 10.95 2.42 27.42
CA ILE A 19 10.29 2.69 28.71
C ILE A 19 10.55 4.13 29.15
N LYS A 20 11.79 4.60 29.04
CA LYS A 20 12.16 5.97 29.40
C LYS A 20 11.43 7.00 28.53
N GLU A 21 11.34 6.77 27.22
CA GLU A 21 10.63 7.66 26.30
C GLU A 21 9.10 7.66 26.53
N ALA A 22 8.54 6.51 26.93
CA ALA A 22 7.12 6.36 27.17
C ALA A 22 6.66 6.93 28.53
N PHE A 23 7.43 6.67 29.60
CA PHE A 23 7.00 6.91 30.98
C PHE A 23 7.95 7.81 31.79
N GLY A 24 9.12 8.18 31.25
CA GLY A 24 10.15 8.95 31.96
C GLY A 24 11.10 8.08 32.80
N THR A 25 12.00 8.72 33.56
CA THR A 25 13.11 8.06 34.27
C THR A 25 12.76 7.47 35.64
N ALA A 26 11.55 7.70 36.15
CA ALA A 26 11.13 7.25 37.48
C ALA A 26 10.61 5.78 37.51
N THR A 27 10.60 5.11 36.35
CA THR A 27 9.93 3.83 36.16
C THR A 27 10.94 2.69 36.16
N LYS A 28 10.78 1.69 37.05
CA LYS A 28 11.72 0.58 37.15
C LYS A 28 11.33 -0.56 36.21
N PHE A 29 12.22 -0.90 35.29
CA PHE A 29 12.03 -1.98 34.33
C PHE A 29 12.18 -3.37 34.97
N VAL A 30 11.11 -4.19 34.91
CA VAL A 30 11.10 -5.54 35.48
C VAL A 30 11.44 -6.59 34.42
N LYS A 31 10.60 -6.74 33.39
CA LYS A 31 10.75 -7.75 32.32
C LYS A 31 10.01 -7.33 31.04
N TYR A 32 10.33 -7.98 29.93
CA TYR A 32 9.64 -7.81 28.66
C TYR A 32 9.56 -9.11 27.88
N TYR A 33 8.63 -9.16 26.93
CA TYR A 33 8.51 -10.23 25.95
C TYR A 33 7.74 -9.71 24.72
N SER A 34 7.92 -10.37 23.58
CA SER A 34 7.19 -10.07 22.35
C SER A 34 6.22 -11.19 22.03
N THR A 35 5.07 -10.83 21.44
CA THR A 35 4.06 -11.79 20.96
C THR A 35 3.63 -11.39 19.56
N ASN A 36 3.31 -12.36 18.70
CA ASN A 36 2.81 -12.03 17.37
C ASN A 36 1.49 -11.26 17.47
N LEU A 37 1.28 -10.28 16.58
CA LEU A 37 0.09 -9.44 16.60
C LEU A 37 -1.21 -10.25 16.39
N SER A 38 -1.11 -11.37 15.66
CA SER A 38 -2.21 -12.30 15.42
C SER A 38 -1.68 -13.72 15.17
N ASP A 39 -2.55 -14.72 15.35
CA ASP A 39 -2.26 -16.13 15.05
C ASP A 39 -2.11 -16.39 13.54
N LYS A 40 -2.67 -15.52 12.70
CA LYS A 40 -2.47 -15.51 11.24
C LYS A 40 -1.33 -14.56 10.88
N LYS A 41 -0.65 -14.81 9.76
CA LYS A 41 0.33 -13.87 9.21
C LYS A 41 -0.37 -12.55 8.88
N VAL A 42 0.02 -11.46 9.55
CA VAL A 42 -0.48 -10.10 9.31
C VAL A 42 0.71 -9.22 9.00
N GLY A 43 0.62 -8.48 7.88
CA GLY A 43 1.73 -7.71 7.34
C GLY A 43 2.44 -8.46 6.21
N PHE A 44 2.46 -7.86 5.02
CA PHE A 44 3.11 -8.44 3.85
C PHE A 44 4.56 -7.97 3.66
N MET A 45 4.89 -6.78 4.18
CA MET A 45 6.20 -6.13 3.99
C MET A 45 6.90 -5.84 5.32
N GLY A 46 6.46 -6.49 6.39
CA GLY A 46 6.92 -6.28 7.76
C GLY A 46 6.37 -7.33 8.70
N SER A 47 7.18 -7.77 9.65
CA SER A 47 6.75 -8.60 10.77
C SER A 47 6.10 -7.71 11.82
N LEU A 48 4.86 -8.03 12.21
CA LEU A 48 4.09 -7.24 13.15
C LEU A 48 3.91 -8.00 14.47
N GLN A 49 4.37 -7.39 15.56
CA GLN A 49 4.30 -7.97 16.90
C GLN A 49 3.78 -6.94 17.91
N THR A 50 3.45 -7.45 19.08
CA THR A 50 3.20 -6.66 20.28
C THR A 50 4.34 -6.87 21.25
N LEU A 51 5.06 -5.80 21.56
CA LEU A 51 6.04 -5.77 22.65
C LEU A 51 5.30 -5.52 23.94
N VAL A 52 5.43 -6.41 24.92
CA VAL A 52 4.85 -6.27 26.26
C VAL A 52 5.96 -5.99 27.25
N VAL A 53 5.83 -4.91 28.02
CA VAL A 53 6.75 -4.54 29.08
C VAL A 53 6.04 -4.55 30.42
N VAL A 54 6.74 -5.01 31.45
CA VAL A 54 6.31 -4.93 32.83
C VAL A 54 7.23 -3.98 33.57
N VAL A 55 6.64 -2.98 34.20
CA VAL A 55 7.33 -1.95 34.96
C VAL A 55 6.78 -1.89 36.38
N GLU A 56 7.60 -1.44 37.30
CA GLU A 56 7.23 -1.18 38.70
C GLU A 56 7.06 0.34 38.89
N GLU A 57 5.88 0.73 39.34
CA GLU A 57 5.52 2.10 39.68
C GLU A 57 5.32 2.22 41.20
N ASN A 58 5.76 3.34 41.78
CA ASN A 58 5.57 3.67 43.21
C ASN A 58 5.99 2.53 44.16
N ASP A 59 7.15 1.93 43.90
CA ASP A 59 7.88 0.97 44.75
C ASP A 59 7.16 -0.32 45.17
N CYS A 60 6.00 -0.69 44.58
CA CYS A 60 5.36 -2.00 44.84
C CYS A 60 4.39 -2.51 43.77
N GLU A 61 3.85 -1.66 42.88
CA GLU A 61 2.83 -2.10 41.92
C GLU A 61 3.44 -2.38 40.54
N GLN A 62 3.33 -3.63 40.07
CA GLN A 62 3.71 -3.99 38.72
C GLN A 62 2.57 -3.68 37.73
N LYS A 63 2.86 -2.84 36.74
CA LYS A 63 1.97 -2.55 35.62
C LYS A 63 2.51 -3.11 34.33
N THR A 64 1.59 -3.56 33.48
CA THR A 64 1.90 -4.12 32.16
C THR A 64 1.44 -3.14 31.09
N TYR A 65 2.33 -2.83 30.16
CA TYR A 65 2.07 -1.98 29.02
C TYR A 65 2.42 -2.72 27.73
N SER A 66 1.75 -2.37 26.63
CA SER A 66 2.08 -2.89 25.31
C SER A 66 2.40 -1.79 24.32
N PHE A 67 3.23 -2.15 23.35
CA PHE A 67 3.64 -1.32 22.23
C PHE A 67 3.48 -2.11 20.94
N PHE A 68 3.19 -1.39 19.86
CA PHE A 68 3.20 -1.96 18.52
C PHE A 68 4.63 -2.04 18.02
N PHE A 69 5.05 -3.22 17.58
CA PHE A 69 6.39 -3.51 17.10
C PHE A 69 6.31 -3.90 15.63
N LYS A 70 7.13 -3.26 14.79
CA LYS A 70 7.25 -3.58 13.37
C LYS A 70 8.72 -3.77 13.02
N SER A 71 9.05 -4.87 12.35
CA SER A 71 10.41 -5.14 11.87
C SER A 71 10.44 -5.70 10.46
N ILE A 72 11.63 -5.81 9.88
CA ILE A 72 11.84 -6.63 8.69
C ILE A 72 11.48 -8.10 9.01
N PRO A 73 10.74 -8.79 8.13
CA PRO A 73 10.38 -10.18 8.34
C PRO A 73 11.51 -11.10 7.87
N TYR A 74 12.58 -11.19 8.66
CA TYR A 74 13.76 -12.02 8.37
C TYR A 74 13.43 -13.51 8.21
N GLU A 75 12.32 -13.95 8.76
CA GLU A 75 11.79 -15.30 8.66
C GLU A 75 11.25 -15.65 7.25
N ILE A 76 11.17 -14.71 6.32
CA ILE A 76 10.64 -14.92 4.96
C ILE A 76 11.70 -14.61 3.91
N GLU A 77 12.52 -15.60 3.57
CA GLU A 77 13.64 -15.45 2.63
C GLU A 77 13.21 -14.86 1.27
N ASN A 78 12.08 -15.32 0.71
CA ASN A 78 11.57 -14.87 -0.59
C ASN A 78 11.16 -13.40 -0.64
N GLN A 79 10.83 -12.79 0.50
CA GLN A 79 10.49 -11.37 0.60
C GLN A 79 11.70 -10.52 0.99
N LEU A 80 12.63 -11.11 1.74
CA LEU A 80 13.73 -10.41 2.38
C LEU A 80 14.65 -9.72 1.38
N SER A 81 15.05 -10.40 0.30
CA SER A 81 15.95 -9.82 -0.73
C SER A 81 15.37 -8.54 -1.31
N TRP A 82 14.12 -8.58 -1.77
CA TRP A 82 13.45 -7.41 -2.34
C TRP A 82 13.20 -6.30 -1.30
N ILE A 83 12.83 -6.64 -0.06
CA ILE A 83 12.64 -5.63 1.01
C ILE A 83 13.95 -4.88 1.28
N LEU A 84 15.07 -5.59 1.33
CA LEU A 84 16.40 -5.00 1.52
C LEU A 84 16.84 -4.17 0.30
N GLU A 85 16.65 -4.67 -0.92
CA GLU A 85 17.00 -3.98 -2.16
C GLU A 85 16.18 -2.71 -2.40
N SER A 86 14.85 -2.79 -2.20
CA SER A 86 13.93 -1.65 -2.34
C SER A 86 14.15 -0.57 -1.28
N LYS A 87 14.87 -0.91 -0.20
CA LYS A 87 15.10 -0.06 0.98
C LYS A 87 13.82 0.50 1.56
N ILE A 88 12.71 -0.23 1.44
CA ILE A 88 11.40 0.26 1.83
C ILE A 88 11.33 0.55 3.33
N PHE A 89 11.93 -0.31 4.15
CA PHE A 89 12.02 -0.10 5.59
C PHE A 89 12.90 1.11 5.93
N THR A 90 14.03 1.29 5.24
CA THR A 90 14.90 2.46 5.41
C THR A 90 14.20 3.77 5.06
N LYS A 91 13.35 3.79 4.03
CA LYS A 91 12.53 4.97 3.70
C LYS A 91 11.56 5.29 4.84
N GLU A 92 10.92 4.26 5.40
CA GLU A 92 9.98 4.41 6.52
C GLU A 92 10.68 4.87 7.80
N THR A 93 11.82 4.27 8.17
CA THR A 93 12.59 4.67 9.35
C THR A 93 13.12 6.10 9.22
N ASN A 94 13.62 6.49 8.03
CA ASN A 94 14.05 7.86 7.77
C ASN A 94 12.89 8.87 7.87
N PHE A 95 11.69 8.50 7.42
CA PHE A 95 10.51 9.35 7.58
C PHE A 95 10.22 9.62 9.05
N PHE A 96 10.15 8.58 9.89
CA PHE A 96 9.90 8.76 11.33
C PHE A 96 11.08 9.42 12.07
N LYS A 97 12.31 9.20 11.62
CA LYS A 97 13.52 9.75 12.25
C LYS A 97 13.76 11.21 11.94
N PHE A 98 13.51 11.65 10.70
CA PHE A 98 13.91 12.98 10.22
C PHE A 98 12.74 13.86 9.81
N ILE A 99 11.68 13.31 9.23
CA ILE A 99 10.57 14.11 8.69
C ILE A 99 9.48 14.34 9.74
N VAL A 100 9.07 13.29 10.45
CA VAL A 100 8.02 13.37 11.48
C VAL A 100 8.34 14.41 12.55
N PRO A 101 9.57 14.54 13.10
CA PRO A 101 9.89 15.58 14.06
C PRO A 101 9.61 17.00 13.54
N GLU A 102 9.97 17.30 12.30
CA GLU A 102 9.73 18.62 11.66
C GLU A 102 8.24 18.89 11.46
N LEU A 103 7.48 17.89 11.01
CA LEU A 103 6.02 17.99 10.89
C LEU A 103 5.36 18.20 12.27
N MET A 104 5.88 17.50 13.28
CA MET A 104 5.46 17.63 14.67
C MET A 104 5.96 18.94 15.32
N ALA A 105 6.90 19.67 14.74
CA ALA A 105 7.17 21.04 15.19
C ALA A 105 6.16 22.03 14.58
N SER A 106 5.67 21.74 13.37
CA SER A 106 4.93 22.70 12.55
C SER A 106 3.41 22.63 12.68
N ILE A 107 2.84 21.47 13.00
CA ILE A 107 1.38 21.24 13.01
C ILE A 107 0.87 21.14 14.44
N ASN A 108 -0.07 21.97 14.88
CA ASN A 108 -0.53 21.93 16.28
C ASN A 108 -1.26 20.62 16.64
N ASP A 109 -2.11 20.11 15.73
CA ASP A 109 -2.81 18.85 15.93
C ASP A 109 -1.86 17.66 15.76
N LYS A 110 -1.88 16.75 16.75
CA LYS A 110 -0.99 15.58 16.83
C LYS A 110 -1.73 14.26 16.62
N SER A 111 -3.06 14.27 16.46
CA SER A 111 -3.85 13.04 16.39
C SER A 111 -3.74 12.28 15.07
N TRP A 112 -3.00 12.81 14.10
CA TRP A 112 -2.86 12.25 12.75
C TRP A 112 -1.78 11.16 12.62
N ILE A 113 -0.97 10.93 13.67
CA ILE A 113 0.12 9.94 13.62
C ILE A 113 0.28 9.21 14.95
N ALA A 114 0.60 7.92 14.87
CA ALA A 114 0.98 7.15 16.04
C ALA A 114 2.35 7.63 16.57
N ARG A 115 2.45 7.82 17.89
CA ARG A 115 3.72 8.13 18.54
C ARG A 115 4.72 6.99 18.33
N CYS A 116 5.88 7.32 17.79
CA CYS A 116 7.03 6.42 17.68
C CYS A 116 7.94 6.61 18.90
N TYR A 117 8.30 5.52 19.57
CA TYR A 117 9.15 5.52 20.77
C TYR A 117 10.59 5.10 20.48
N PHE A 118 10.81 4.31 19.43
CA PHE A 118 12.14 3.78 19.12
C PHE A 118 12.25 3.42 17.64
N ILE A 119 13.42 3.68 17.06
CA ILE A 119 13.72 3.46 15.64
C ILE A 119 15.13 2.89 15.53
N LYS A 120 15.28 1.83 14.74
CA LYS A 120 16.54 1.26 14.24
C LYS A 120 16.45 1.13 12.73
N ASP A 121 17.51 0.65 12.09
CA ASP A 121 17.54 0.48 10.63
C ASP A 121 16.55 -0.60 10.13
N ASP A 122 16.20 -1.57 10.98
CA ASP A 122 15.41 -2.76 10.66
C ASP A 122 14.14 -2.94 11.51
N LEU A 123 13.91 -2.05 12.48
CA LEU A 123 12.70 -2.08 13.32
C LEU A 123 12.25 -0.71 13.81
N MET A 124 10.98 -0.61 14.18
CA MET A 124 10.37 0.56 14.82
C MET A 124 9.35 0.12 15.89
N VAL A 125 9.26 0.91 16.96
CA VAL A 125 8.31 0.69 18.06
C VAL A 125 7.40 1.90 18.20
N PHE A 126 6.10 1.65 18.22
CA PHE A 126 5.04 2.65 18.26
C PHE A 126 4.11 2.41 19.43
N GLU A 127 3.27 3.40 19.72
CA GLU A 127 2.13 3.21 20.61
C GLU A 127 1.19 2.10 20.12
N ASP A 128 0.67 1.33 21.06
CA ASP A 128 -0.37 0.35 20.78
C ASP A 128 -1.73 1.05 20.66
N LEU A 129 -2.11 1.35 19.42
CA LEU A 129 -3.39 2.01 19.12
C LEU A 129 -4.61 1.16 19.52
N LYS A 130 -4.47 -0.17 19.69
CA LYS A 130 -5.58 -1.02 20.15
C LYS A 130 -5.99 -0.67 21.58
N ILE A 131 -5.02 -0.38 22.45
CA ILE A 131 -5.30 0.07 23.83
C ILE A 131 -6.07 1.39 23.83
N LYS A 132 -5.78 2.26 22.85
CA LYS A 132 -6.51 3.51 22.63
C LYS A 132 -7.87 3.33 21.96
N LYS A 133 -8.33 2.09 21.77
CA LYS A 133 -9.61 1.73 21.14
C LYS A 133 -9.74 2.20 19.69
N PHE A 134 -8.61 2.36 18.99
CA PHE A 134 -8.65 2.50 17.54
C PHE A 134 -8.98 1.15 16.90
N GLU A 135 -9.83 1.20 15.89
CA GLU A 135 -10.21 0.05 15.09
C GLU A 135 -9.94 0.34 13.62
N ILE A 136 -9.66 -0.71 12.83
CA ILE A 136 -9.55 -0.57 11.38
C ILE A 136 -10.93 -0.17 10.87
N SER A 137 -11.02 0.99 10.21
CA SER A 137 -12.27 1.41 9.58
C SER A 137 -12.71 0.38 8.55
N THR A 138 -13.90 -0.18 8.74
CA THR A 138 -14.58 -1.03 7.74
C THR A 138 -15.45 -0.21 6.79
N LYS A 139 -15.54 1.11 7.00
CA LYS A 139 -16.22 2.02 6.09
C LYS A 139 -15.29 2.32 4.93
N ILE A 140 -15.81 2.27 3.70
CA ILE A 140 -15.15 2.85 2.53
C ILE A 140 -14.81 4.28 2.91
N LEU A 141 -13.52 4.64 2.83
CA LEU A 141 -12.99 5.92 3.29
C LEU A 141 -13.92 7.07 2.89
N ASP A 142 -14.38 7.83 3.88
CA ASP A 142 -15.21 9.01 3.63
C ASP A 142 -14.42 10.00 2.75
N GLU A 143 -15.17 10.78 1.95
CA GLU A 143 -14.78 11.71 0.88
C GLU A 143 -13.43 12.47 1.02
N PRO A 144 -12.97 12.92 2.22
CA PRO A 144 -11.71 13.67 2.34
C PRO A 144 -10.41 12.85 2.13
N CYS A 145 -10.46 11.52 2.23
CA CYS A 145 -9.28 10.66 2.04
C CYS A 145 -9.11 10.19 0.59
N VAL A 146 -10.08 10.44 -0.28
CA VAL A 146 -9.94 10.22 -1.71
C VAL A 146 -9.05 11.34 -2.25
N ARG A 147 -7.86 10.99 -2.73
CA ARG A 147 -7.02 11.95 -3.47
C ARG A 147 -7.87 12.56 -4.57
N TYR A 148 -7.94 13.88 -4.64
CA TYR A 148 -8.58 14.55 -5.76
C TYR A 148 -7.79 14.20 -7.03
N VAL A 149 -8.30 13.22 -7.77
CA VAL A 149 -7.85 12.87 -9.12
C VAL A 149 -8.88 13.38 -10.11
N PRO A 150 -8.47 13.75 -11.34
CA PRO A 150 -9.42 14.11 -12.38
C PRO A 150 -10.47 12.99 -12.55
N PRO A 151 -11.78 13.31 -12.67
CA PRO A 151 -12.84 12.30 -12.83
C PRO A 151 -12.56 11.20 -13.86
N MET A 152 -11.90 11.53 -14.97
CA MET A 152 -11.57 10.56 -16.02
C MET A 152 -10.29 9.75 -15.76
N PHE A 153 -9.59 9.97 -14.64
CA PHE A 153 -8.39 9.23 -14.27
C PHE A 153 -8.69 7.74 -14.06
N GLU A 154 -9.69 7.42 -13.25
CA GLU A 154 -10.08 6.03 -12.98
C GLU A 154 -10.73 5.38 -14.20
N ILE A 155 -11.52 6.15 -14.96
CA ILE A 155 -12.16 5.65 -16.18
C ILE A 155 -11.12 5.34 -17.26
N ALA A 156 -10.10 6.19 -17.45
CA ALA A 156 -9.00 5.91 -18.36
C ALA A 156 -8.28 4.62 -17.96
N GLN A 157 -7.96 4.43 -16.68
CA GLN A 157 -7.37 3.19 -16.21
C GLN A 157 -8.27 1.98 -16.46
N PHE A 158 -9.53 2.05 -16.04
CA PHE A 158 -10.50 0.98 -16.24
C PHE A 158 -10.59 0.56 -17.72
N MET A 159 -10.75 1.53 -18.62
CA MET A 159 -10.83 1.29 -20.06
C MET A 159 -9.60 0.56 -20.59
N HIS A 160 -8.39 1.04 -20.27
CA HIS A 160 -7.16 0.48 -20.84
C HIS A 160 -6.76 -0.87 -20.22
N ILE A 161 -6.99 -1.03 -18.91
CA ILE A 161 -6.68 -2.27 -18.18
C ILE A 161 -7.61 -3.40 -18.63
N THR A 162 -8.90 -3.12 -18.78
CA THR A 162 -9.92 -4.17 -19.01
C THR A 162 -10.25 -4.46 -20.47
N THR A 163 -9.83 -3.60 -21.40
CA THR A 163 -10.22 -3.73 -22.82
C THR A 163 -9.05 -3.62 -23.79
N GLY A 164 -9.13 -4.36 -24.90
CA GLY A 164 -8.20 -4.28 -26.02
C GLY A 164 -8.31 -2.99 -26.83
N ARG A 165 -7.23 -2.62 -27.53
CA ARG A 165 -7.16 -1.41 -28.36
C ARG A 165 -8.23 -1.38 -29.44
N GLU A 166 -8.45 -2.50 -30.12
CA GLU A 166 -9.46 -2.56 -31.20
C GLU A 166 -10.88 -2.34 -30.66
N PHE A 167 -11.18 -2.84 -29.47
CA PHE A 167 -12.45 -2.56 -28.81
C PHE A 167 -12.58 -1.07 -28.46
N ARG A 168 -11.52 -0.44 -27.92
CA ARG A 168 -11.52 1.00 -27.62
C ARG A 168 -11.71 1.85 -28.88
N LYS A 169 -11.00 1.54 -29.98
CA LYS A 169 -11.19 2.25 -31.26
C LYS A 169 -12.65 2.25 -31.73
N GLN A 170 -13.39 1.17 -31.48
CA GLN A 170 -14.76 1.01 -31.95
C GLN A 170 -15.80 1.57 -30.97
N ARG A 171 -15.55 1.47 -29.65
CA ARG A 171 -16.59 1.64 -28.61
C ARG A 171 -16.27 2.71 -27.57
N GLU A 172 -15.09 3.33 -27.59
CA GLU A 172 -14.67 4.29 -26.57
C GLU A 172 -15.68 5.42 -26.36
N THR A 173 -16.10 6.09 -27.44
CA THR A 173 -17.07 7.20 -27.34
C THR A 173 -18.41 6.74 -26.78
N GLU A 174 -18.89 5.54 -27.15
CA GLU A 174 -20.14 4.98 -26.63
C GLU A 174 -20.05 4.68 -25.13
N MET A 175 -18.93 4.10 -24.68
CA MET A 175 -18.70 3.81 -23.26
C MET A 175 -18.59 5.10 -22.44
N LEU A 176 -17.87 6.10 -22.95
CA LEU A 176 -17.78 7.41 -22.32
C LEU A 176 -19.14 8.08 -22.25
N LYS A 177 -19.97 7.91 -23.29
CA LYS A 177 -21.33 8.45 -23.31
C LYS A 177 -22.21 7.78 -22.26
N HIS A 178 -22.13 6.46 -22.15
CA HIS A 178 -22.85 5.72 -21.12
C HIS A 178 -22.43 6.14 -19.70
N TYR A 179 -21.11 6.25 -19.45
CA TYR A 179 -20.59 6.77 -18.19
C TYR A 179 -21.12 8.17 -17.88
N HIS A 180 -21.06 9.08 -18.86
CA HIS A 180 -21.56 10.45 -18.73
C HIS A 180 -23.04 10.49 -18.36
N ASP A 181 -23.88 9.67 -19.02
CA ASP A 181 -25.32 9.63 -18.77
C ASP A 181 -25.63 9.11 -17.35
N VAL A 182 -24.92 8.07 -16.90
CA VAL A 182 -25.07 7.53 -15.54
C VAL A 182 -24.57 8.52 -14.50
N LEU A 183 -23.43 9.18 -14.73
CA LEU A 183 -22.89 10.22 -13.85
C LEU A 183 -23.88 11.38 -13.71
N CYS A 184 -24.37 11.91 -14.84
CA CYS A 184 -25.34 13.00 -14.86
C CYS A 184 -26.63 12.64 -14.11
N LYS A 185 -27.14 11.43 -14.32
CA LYS A 185 -28.33 10.95 -13.61
C LYS A 185 -28.07 10.87 -12.11
N THR A 186 -26.97 10.25 -11.70
CA THR A 186 -26.61 10.05 -10.29
C THR A 186 -26.43 11.40 -9.57
N LEU A 187 -25.79 12.38 -10.21
CA LEU A 187 -25.62 13.72 -9.65
C LEU A 187 -26.95 14.46 -9.49
N LYS A 188 -27.88 14.33 -10.46
CA LYS A 188 -29.22 14.93 -10.38
C LYS A 188 -30.07 14.30 -9.28
N ASP A 189 -30.00 12.98 -9.15
CA ASP A 189 -30.72 12.22 -8.12
C ASP A 189 -30.21 12.54 -6.70
N ASN A 190 -28.98 13.07 -6.56
CA ASN A 190 -28.34 13.50 -5.31
C ASN A 190 -28.03 15.02 -5.32
N SER A 191 -28.99 15.81 -5.81
CA SER A 191 -28.84 17.25 -6.07
C SER A 191 -28.72 18.13 -4.82
N ASP A 192 -28.92 17.56 -3.62
CA ASP A 192 -28.66 18.20 -2.34
C ASP A 192 -27.19 18.63 -2.17
N ARG A 193 -26.27 18.03 -2.95
CA ARG A 193 -24.83 18.33 -2.92
C ARG A 193 -24.38 19.49 -3.83
N GLN A 194 -25.29 20.12 -4.59
CA GLN A 194 -24.99 21.24 -5.51
C GLN A 194 -23.80 21.00 -6.46
N ALA A 195 -23.50 19.74 -6.78
CA ALA A 195 -22.37 19.40 -7.65
C ALA A 195 -22.66 19.81 -9.11
N PRO A 196 -21.70 20.46 -9.80
CA PRO A 196 -21.87 20.78 -11.22
C PRO A 196 -21.96 19.51 -12.04
N VAL A 197 -22.90 19.47 -12.98
CA VAL A 197 -23.04 18.36 -13.93
C VAL A 197 -22.14 18.64 -15.14
N PRO A 198 -21.14 17.79 -15.44
CA PRO A 198 -20.24 18.02 -16.56
C PRO A 198 -20.96 17.85 -17.90
N SER A 199 -20.54 18.61 -18.91
CA SER A 199 -20.97 18.36 -20.29
C SER A 199 -20.26 17.11 -20.84
N PHE A 200 -20.80 16.54 -21.93
CA PHE A 200 -20.12 15.41 -22.56
C PHE A 200 -18.78 15.83 -23.20
N SER A 201 -18.66 17.10 -23.63
CA SER A 201 -17.38 17.63 -24.13
C SER A 201 -16.32 17.62 -23.02
N ASP A 202 -16.68 18.06 -21.81
CA ASP A 202 -15.74 18.06 -20.67
C ASP A 202 -15.23 16.65 -20.36
N ILE A 203 -16.11 15.64 -20.48
CA ILE A 203 -15.72 14.23 -20.32
C ILE A 203 -14.74 13.79 -21.41
N LEU A 204 -14.97 14.15 -22.67
CA LEU A 204 -14.10 13.79 -23.77
C LEU A 204 -12.72 14.45 -23.64
N ASP A 205 -12.69 15.75 -23.35
CA ASP A 205 -11.46 16.52 -23.21
C ASP A 205 -10.61 15.99 -22.05
N GLN A 206 -11.23 15.80 -20.88
CA GLN A 206 -10.50 15.28 -19.72
C GLN A 206 -10.07 13.82 -19.91
N TYR A 207 -10.86 13.00 -20.60
CA TYR A 207 -10.44 11.63 -20.92
C TYR A 207 -9.23 11.62 -21.86
N GLU A 208 -9.20 12.49 -22.86
CA GLU A 208 -8.06 12.62 -23.77
C GLU A 208 -6.77 12.99 -23.03
N GLU A 209 -6.84 13.87 -22.02
CA GLU A 209 -5.71 14.17 -21.13
C GLU A 209 -5.29 12.96 -20.28
N MET A 210 -6.26 12.20 -19.76
CA MET A 210 -6.00 11.07 -18.86
C MET A 210 -5.65 9.75 -19.58
N LYS A 211 -5.79 9.66 -20.91
CA LYS A 211 -5.44 8.45 -21.69
C LYS A 211 -4.05 7.92 -21.38
N ILE A 212 -3.06 8.81 -21.23
CA ILE A 212 -1.68 8.41 -20.93
C ILE A 212 -1.56 7.66 -19.60
N VAL A 213 -2.34 8.06 -18.59
CA VAL A 213 -2.42 7.35 -17.31
C VAL A 213 -2.99 5.96 -17.53
N GLY A 214 -4.07 5.84 -18.32
CA GLY A 214 -4.66 4.55 -18.67
C GLY A 214 -3.66 3.59 -19.32
N ILE A 215 -2.92 4.08 -20.32
CA ILE A 215 -1.88 3.31 -21.03
C ILE A 215 -0.76 2.87 -20.07
N ILE A 216 -0.24 3.78 -19.24
CA ILE A 216 0.83 3.47 -18.28
C ILE A 216 0.34 2.47 -17.23
N SER A 217 -0.84 2.68 -16.66
CA SER A 217 -1.43 1.74 -15.71
C SER A 217 -1.63 0.36 -16.34
N ALA A 218 -2.16 0.28 -17.55
CA ALA A 218 -2.29 -1.00 -18.26
C ALA A 218 -0.93 -1.69 -18.44
N ALA A 219 0.11 -0.96 -18.86
CA ALA A 219 1.46 -1.52 -18.99
C ALA A 219 2.04 -2.04 -17.66
N LEU A 220 1.70 -1.41 -16.52
CA LEU A 220 2.16 -1.80 -15.19
C LEU A 220 1.37 -2.97 -14.60
N TYR A 221 0.04 -3.00 -14.79
CA TYR A 221 -0.84 -3.98 -14.15
C TYR A 221 -1.08 -5.23 -15.00
N ASN A 222 -1.18 -5.11 -16.33
CA ASN A 222 -1.44 -6.24 -17.23
C ASN A 222 -0.48 -7.42 -17.07
N PRO A 223 0.84 -7.24 -16.83
CA PRO A 223 1.74 -8.37 -16.58
C PRO A 223 1.36 -9.22 -15.37
N THR A 224 0.62 -8.66 -14.41
CA THR A 224 0.13 -9.40 -13.23
C THR A 224 -1.28 -9.93 -13.45
N ILE A 225 -2.19 -9.10 -13.95
CA ILE A 225 -3.63 -9.44 -13.93
C ILE A 225 -4.08 -10.32 -15.11
N LEU A 226 -3.32 -10.34 -16.21
CA LEU A 226 -3.65 -11.16 -17.39
C LEU A 226 -3.10 -12.58 -17.30
N VAL A 227 -2.34 -12.90 -16.24
CA VAL A 227 -1.94 -14.27 -15.96
C VAL A 227 -3.19 -15.10 -15.67
N ASN A 228 -3.30 -16.27 -16.31
CA ASN A 228 -4.47 -17.14 -16.17
C ASN A 228 -4.76 -17.49 -14.70
N GLU A 229 -6.04 -17.61 -14.38
CA GLU A 229 -6.55 -17.87 -13.04
C GLU A 229 -5.93 -19.10 -12.38
N ASP A 230 -5.73 -20.20 -13.10
CA ASP A 230 -5.14 -21.42 -12.54
C ASP A 230 -3.70 -21.18 -12.08
N VAL A 231 -2.91 -20.48 -12.90
CA VAL A 231 -1.51 -20.15 -12.62
C VAL A 231 -1.43 -19.16 -11.45
N MET A 232 -2.29 -18.12 -11.47
CA MET A 232 -2.29 -17.11 -10.43
C MET A 232 -2.77 -17.70 -9.10
N THR A 233 -3.82 -18.54 -9.12
CA THR A 233 -4.35 -19.23 -7.94
C THR A 233 -3.26 -20.05 -7.28
N GLU A 234 -2.48 -20.83 -8.05
CA GLU A 234 -1.36 -21.58 -7.51
C GLU A 234 -0.33 -20.68 -6.81
N LYS A 235 0.02 -19.55 -7.43
CA LYS A 235 0.97 -18.59 -6.85
C LYS A 235 0.41 -17.89 -5.60
N VAL A 236 -0.88 -17.57 -5.52
CA VAL A 236 -1.47 -16.88 -4.34
C VAL A 236 -1.92 -17.79 -3.20
N LYS A 237 -1.81 -19.12 -3.33
CA LYS A 237 -2.13 -20.07 -2.25
C LYS A 237 -1.34 -19.81 -0.96
N SER A 238 -0.16 -19.21 -1.07
CA SER A 238 0.65 -18.80 0.07
C SER A 238 1.20 -17.39 -0.12
N SER A 239 1.47 -16.70 0.98
CA SER A 239 2.14 -15.39 0.93
C SER A 239 3.53 -15.45 0.29
N ASP A 240 4.18 -16.61 0.34
CA ASP A 240 5.53 -16.80 -0.18
C ASP A 240 5.51 -17.03 -1.68
N GLY A 241 4.52 -17.76 -2.21
CA GLY A 241 4.31 -17.92 -3.65
C GLY A 241 3.92 -16.60 -4.34
N TYR A 242 3.10 -15.77 -3.67
CA TYR A 242 2.75 -14.45 -4.18
C TYR A 242 3.97 -13.51 -4.18
N ALA A 243 4.78 -13.54 -3.11
CA ALA A 243 6.01 -12.76 -3.04
C ALA A 243 7.03 -13.18 -4.11
N GLU A 244 7.22 -14.49 -4.31
CA GLU A 244 8.06 -15.02 -5.37
C GLU A 244 7.57 -14.50 -6.74
N PHE A 245 6.28 -14.60 -7.03
CA PHE A 245 5.72 -14.10 -8.29
C PHE A 245 5.89 -12.59 -8.48
N MET A 246 5.64 -11.79 -7.44
CA MET A 246 5.63 -10.32 -7.56
C MET A 246 7.02 -9.68 -7.52
N PHE A 247 7.93 -10.25 -6.74
CA PHE A 247 9.15 -9.56 -6.31
C PHE A 247 10.45 -10.32 -6.59
N SER A 248 10.39 -11.60 -6.96
CA SER A 248 11.62 -12.32 -7.30
C SER A 248 12.23 -11.80 -8.60
N SER A 249 13.55 -11.96 -8.72
CA SER A 249 14.28 -11.80 -9.98
C SER A 249 13.74 -12.71 -11.10
N ASP A 250 13.15 -13.85 -10.72
CA ASP A 250 12.61 -14.85 -11.65
C ASP A 250 11.29 -14.42 -12.29
N ARG A 251 10.65 -13.35 -11.79
CA ARG A 251 9.45 -12.78 -12.43
C ARG A 251 9.70 -12.46 -13.90
N VAL A 252 10.86 -11.90 -14.24
CA VAL A 252 11.20 -11.56 -15.63
C VAL A 252 11.21 -12.82 -16.50
N LYS A 253 11.86 -13.89 -16.03
CA LYS A 253 11.91 -15.17 -16.73
C LYS A 253 10.52 -15.77 -16.90
N PHE A 254 9.72 -15.77 -15.83
CA PHE A 254 8.32 -16.21 -15.89
C PHE A 254 7.53 -15.44 -16.97
N MET A 255 7.64 -14.10 -16.99
CA MET A 255 6.89 -13.29 -17.95
C MET A 255 7.29 -13.58 -19.39
N LEU A 256 8.59 -13.75 -19.67
CA LEU A 256 9.07 -14.10 -21.00
C LEU A 256 8.55 -15.48 -21.45
N GLU A 257 8.63 -16.49 -20.58
CA GLU A 257 8.10 -17.83 -20.88
C GLU A 257 6.57 -17.82 -21.06
N TYR A 258 5.85 -16.97 -20.32
CA TYR A 258 4.40 -16.86 -20.41
C TYR A 258 3.98 -16.16 -21.72
N MET A 259 4.72 -15.14 -22.16
CA MET A 259 4.50 -14.50 -23.48
C MET A 259 4.70 -15.46 -24.66
N GLU A 260 5.52 -16.49 -24.53
CA GLU A 260 5.67 -17.53 -25.56
C GLU A 260 4.47 -18.49 -25.61
N LYS A 261 3.80 -18.71 -24.47
CA LYS A 261 2.70 -19.67 -24.32
C LYS A 261 1.33 -19.06 -24.60
N ASP A 262 1.12 -17.80 -24.22
CA ASP A 262 -0.16 -17.11 -24.30
C ASP A 262 -0.07 -15.89 -25.23
N THR A 263 -0.63 -16.04 -26.43
CA THR A 263 -0.62 -15.00 -27.45
C THR A 263 -1.47 -13.80 -27.05
N ILE A 264 -2.58 -14.00 -26.33
CA ILE A 264 -3.46 -12.91 -25.89
C ILE A 264 -2.72 -12.05 -24.86
N PHE A 265 -2.05 -12.70 -23.90
CA PHE A 265 -1.21 -12.01 -22.92
C PHE A 265 -0.12 -11.19 -23.62
N LYS A 266 0.63 -11.82 -24.53
CA LYS A 266 1.69 -11.15 -25.28
C LYS A 266 1.16 -9.96 -26.08
N ASP A 267 0.08 -10.15 -26.83
CA ASP A 267 -0.50 -9.11 -27.69
C ASP A 267 -0.96 -7.91 -26.86
N ARG A 268 -1.60 -8.16 -25.70
CA ARG A 268 -2.02 -7.10 -24.76
C ARG A 268 -0.85 -6.30 -24.20
N LEU A 269 0.28 -6.94 -23.89
CA LEU A 269 1.46 -6.23 -23.40
C LEU A 269 2.13 -5.41 -24.51
N VAL A 270 2.29 -6.00 -25.71
CA VAL A 270 2.86 -5.31 -26.87
C VAL A 270 2.01 -4.11 -27.23
N GLU A 271 0.68 -4.26 -27.27
CA GLU A 271 -0.29 -3.21 -27.53
C GLU A 271 -0.09 -2.00 -26.59
N CYS A 272 0.05 -2.23 -25.28
CA CYS A 272 0.27 -1.16 -24.31
C CYS A 272 1.53 -0.35 -24.60
N ILE A 273 2.64 -1.02 -24.94
CA ILE A 273 3.91 -0.36 -25.25
C ILE A 273 3.84 0.36 -26.60
N THR A 274 3.19 -0.23 -27.60
CA THR A 274 2.97 0.40 -28.91
C THR A 274 2.18 1.71 -28.75
N GLU A 275 1.07 1.69 -28.00
CA GLU A 275 0.28 2.90 -27.75
C GLU A 275 1.04 3.95 -26.95
N LEU A 276 1.88 3.54 -25.99
CA LEU A 276 2.73 4.45 -25.24
C LEU A 276 3.73 5.18 -26.16
N ILE A 277 4.35 4.46 -27.10
CA ILE A 277 5.28 5.04 -28.09
C ILE A 277 4.55 6.01 -29.01
N GLU A 278 3.42 5.58 -29.60
CA GLU A 278 2.62 6.43 -30.48
C GLU A 278 2.18 7.73 -29.80
N ARG A 279 1.70 7.62 -28.55
CA ARG A 279 1.27 8.79 -27.78
C ARG A 279 2.44 9.72 -27.43
N SER A 280 3.60 9.14 -27.10
CA SER A 280 4.80 9.91 -26.83
C SER A 280 5.24 10.71 -28.05
N ASN A 281 5.14 10.13 -29.25
CA ASN A 281 5.47 10.85 -30.50
C ASN A 281 4.54 12.05 -30.73
N ILE A 282 3.23 11.87 -30.56
CA ILE A 282 2.25 12.97 -30.67
C ILE A 282 2.59 14.11 -29.69
N LEU A 283 2.98 13.78 -28.45
CA LEU A 283 3.33 14.79 -27.45
C LEU A 283 4.66 15.48 -27.74
N LEU A 284 5.59 14.81 -28.42
CA LEU A 284 6.88 15.38 -28.83
C LEU A 284 6.75 16.26 -30.07
N GLU A 285 5.86 15.94 -30.99
CA GLU A 285 5.58 16.73 -32.20
C GLU A 285 4.82 18.04 -31.91
N ASN A 286 4.07 18.09 -30.81
CA ASN A 286 3.32 19.26 -30.36
C ASN A 286 4.10 20.19 -29.41
N LYS A 287 5.43 20.02 -29.29
CA LYS A 287 6.34 20.91 -28.55
C LYS A 287 7.08 21.86 -29.48
#